data_AF-A0A0C3GP87-F1
#
_entry.id   AF-A0A0C3GP87-F1
#
_cell.length_a   1.000
_cell.length_b   1.000
_cell.length_c   1.000
_cell.angle_alpha   90.00
_cell.angle_beta   90.00
_cell.angle_gamma   90.00
#
_symmetry.space_group_name_H-M   'P 1'
#
loop_
_entity.id
_entity.type
_entity.pdbx_description
1 polymer ?
#
loop_
_entity_poly.entity_id
_entity_poly.type
_entity_poly.pdbx_seq_one_letter_code
_entity_poly.pdbx_strand_id
1 'polypeptide(L)'
;LLWVFISPFIVLWDVAYVLLRPLSMPGGPIHHLWLPYELYGSVDYLYGLPGLERGDGLVAAYAVVNFMESVLYIWCAWKILWESKVGQGRQGLWFQERYIEGCIGNKVLLVMFATSLTVCIKTILYALNEIFSNFANVGHNSWVKLTAVWILPNIPWILVPGRIVYSSGRQIIDGMCIS
;
A
#
# COMPACT_ATOMS: atom_id res chain seq x y z
N LEU A 1 11.48 7.60 1.59
CA LEU A 1 11.39 7.33 3.05
C LEU A 1 10.00 7.63 3.61
N LEU A 2 9.44 8.84 3.43
CA LEU A 2 8.12 9.22 3.96
C LEU A 2 7.01 8.18 3.71
N TRP A 3 6.96 7.61 2.50
CA TRP A 3 6.02 6.54 2.15
C TRP A 3 6.08 5.33 3.10
N VAL A 4 7.27 4.85 3.45
CA VAL A 4 7.46 3.68 4.33
C VAL A 4 6.98 3.97 5.75
N PHE A 5 6.98 5.24 6.16
CA PHE A 5 6.46 5.67 7.47
C PHE A 5 4.95 5.87 7.47
N ILE A 6 4.36 6.38 6.40
CA ILE A 6 2.94 6.75 6.38
C ILE A 6 2.06 5.60 5.87
N SER A 7 2.47 4.96 4.78
CA SER A 7 1.65 3.94 4.10
C SER A 7 1.20 2.77 5.00
N PRO A 8 2.03 2.17 5.88
CA PRO A 8 1.56 1.02 6.67
C PRO A 8 0.42 1.40 7.61
N PHE A 9 0.33 2.63 8.11
CA PHE A 9 -0.79 3.04 8.96
C PHE A 9 -2.10 3.21 8.18
N ILE A 10 -2.02 3.76 6.96
CA ILE A 10 -3.17 3.86 6.06
C ILE A 10 -3.65 2.45 5.70
N VAL A 11 -2.72 1.56 5.34
CA VAL A 11 -3.05 0.18 4.98
C VAL A 11 -3.58 -0.61 6.17
N LEU A 12 -3.03 -0.46 7.38
CA LEU A 12 -3.55 -1.16 8.56
C LEU A 12 -4.97 -0.70 8.92
N TRP A 13 -5.30 0.57 8.70
CA TRP A 13 -6.67 1.06 8.86
C TRP A 13 -7.64 0.43 7.83
N ASP A 14 -7.20 0.27 6.58
CA ASP A 14 -7.93 -0.47 5.54
C ASP A 14 -8.09 -1.97 5.87
N VAL A 15 -7.01 -2.62 6.31
CA VAL A 15 -7.02 -4.03 6.73
C VAL A 15 -8.03 -4.23 7.86
N ALA A 16 -8.04 -3.35 8.86
CA ALA A 16 -8.99 -3.42 9.95
C ALA A 16 -10.43 -3.24 9.44
N TYR A 17 -10.68 -2.34 8.49
CA TYR A 17 -11.98 -2.23 7.83
C TYR A 17 -12.39 -3.57 7.20
N VAL A 18 -11.53 -4.21 6.41
CA VAL A 18 -11.85 -5.44 5.68
C VAL A 18 -12.06 -6.63 6.62
N LEU A 19 -11.15 -6.85 7.57
CA LEU A 19 -11.16 -8.05 8.41
C LEU A 19 -12.22 -8.02 9.51
N LEU A 20 -12.71 -6.82 9.88
CA LEU A 20 -13.76 -6.66 10.88
C LEU A 20 -15.17 -6.59 10.28
N ARG A 21 -15.34 -6.83 8.96
CA ARG A 21 -16.68 -6.88 8.35
C ARG A 21 -17.49 -8.03 8.96
N PRO A 22 -18.80 -7.85 9.23
CA PRO A 22 -19.62 -6.67 8.92
C PRO A 22 -19.58 -5.57 10.00
N LEU A 23 -18.87 -5.74 11.11
CA LEU A 23 -18.88 -4.80 12.24
C LEU A 23 -18.41 -3.39 11.85
N SER A 24 -17.44 -3.31 10.94
CA SER A 24 -16.84 -2.09 10.38
C SER A 24 -17.61 -1.46 9.23
N MET A 25 -18.61 -2.15 8.65
CA MET A 25 -19.36 -1.69 7.47
C MET A 25 -20.50 -0.74 7.84
N PRO A 26 -21.03 0.07 6.90
CA PRO A 26 -22.21 0.89 7.15
C PRO A 26 -23.34 0.12 7.82
N GLY A 27 -23.84 0.64 8.95
CA GLY A 27 -24.83 -0.04 9.81
C GLY A 27 -24.24 -0.93 10.91
N GLY A 28 -22.93 -1.20 10.90
CA GLY A 28 -22.21 -1.94 11.94
C GLY A 28 -21.86 -1.10 13.18
N PRO A 29 -21.65 -1.74 14.35
CA PRO A 29 -21.45 -1.04 15.63
C PRO A 29 -20.19 -0.18 15.69
N ILE A 30 -19.16 -0.48 14.89
CA ILE A 30 -17.87 0.23 14.91
C ILE A 30 -17.60 1.02 13.62
N HIS A 31 -18.60 1.16 12.74
CA HIS A 31 -18.45 1.83 11.45
C HIS A 31 -18.00 3.30 11.53
N HIS A 32 -18.28 3.98 12.64
CA HIS A 32 -17.89 5.37 12.86
C HIS A 32 -16.37 5.63 12.74
N LEU A 33 -15.53 4.59 12.85
CA LEU A 33 -14.08 4.67 12.62
C LEU A 33 -13.69 4.63 11.13
N TRP A 34 -14.63 4.30 10.23
CA TRP A 34 -14.45 4.06 8.80
C TRP A 34 -15.51 4.78 7.94
N LEU A 35 -15.99 5.94 8.37
CA LEU A 35 -17.01 6.72 7.63
C LEU A 35 -16.71 6.91 6.13
N PRO A 36 -15.45 7.15 5.68
CA PRO A 36 -15.17 7.25 4.24
C PRO A 36 -15.50 5.98 3.43
N TYR A 37 -15.53 4.81 4.08
CA TYR A 37 -15.87 3.55 3.42
C TYR A 37 -17.35 3.40 3.09
N GLU A 38 -18.24 4.23 3.65
CA GLU A 38 -19.63 4.31 3.20
C GLU A 38 -19.68 4.76 1.73
N LEU A 39 -18.96 5.85 1.41
CA LEU A 39 -18.83 6.33 0.04
C LEU A 39 -18.02 5.32 -0.81
N TYR A 40 -16.87 4.87 -0.32
CA TYR A 40 -15.99 3.99 -1.08
C TYR A 40 -16.66 2.66 -1.44
N GLY A 41 -17.31 2.00 -0.48
CA GLY A 41 -18.03 0.74 -0.70
C GLY A 41 -19.28 0.88 -1.58
N SER A 42 -19.82 2.10 -1.74
CA SER A 42 -20.87 2.39 -2.73
C SER A 42 -20.31 2.51 -4.16
N VAL A 43 -19.02 2.84 -4.29
CA VAL A 43 -18.32 2.96 -5.58
C VAL A 43 -17.74 1.63 -5.99
N ASP A 44 -17.02 0.96 -5.10
CA ASP A 44 -16.48 -0.36 -5.34
C ASP A 44 -17.20 -1.40 -4.48
N TYR A 45 -18.00 -2.22 -5.16
CA TYR A 45 -18.76 -3.28 -4.50
C TYR A 45 -17.91 -4.37 -3.87
N LEU A 46 -16.62 -4.50 -4.21
CA LEU A 46 -15.68 -5.37 -3.48
C LEU A 46 -15.51 -4.91 -2.02
N TYR A 47 -15.61 -3.60 -1.77
CA TYR A 47 -15.53 -3.02 -0.43
C TYR A 47 -16.90 -2.81 0.25
N GLY A 48 -17.98 -2.93 -0.53
CA GLY A 48 -19.35 -2.74 -0.09
C GLY A 48 -20.08 -4.03 0.31
N LEU A 49 -21.33 -3.87 0.72
CA LEU A 49 -22.21 -4.98 1.11
C LEU A 49 -22.39 -6.03 -0.01
N PRO A 50 -22.52 -5.64 -1.31
CA PRO A 50 -22.70 -6.62 -2.37
C PRO A 50 -21.54 -7.62 -2.49
N GLY A 51 -20.29 -7.19 -2.28
CA GLY A 51 -19.13 -8.08 -2.31
C GLY A 51 -19.13 -9.07 -1.14
N LEU A 52 -19.53 -8.61 0.06
CA LEU A 52 -19.64 -9.46 1.24
C LEU A 52 -20.75 -10.52 1.07
N GLU A 53 -21.93 -10.11 0.60
CA GLU A 53 -23.07 -11.02 0.41
C GLU A 53 -22.82 -12.08 -0.67
N ARG A 54 -22.03 -11.74 -1.70
CA ARG A 54 -21.58 -12.70 -2.72
C ARG A 54 -20.49 -13.66 -2.21
N GLY A 55 -19.94 -13.43 -1.02
CA GLY A 55 -18.82 -14.21 -0.51
C GLY A 55 -17.52 -14.00 -1.29
N ASP A 56 -17.29 -12.78 -1.80
CA ASP A 56 -16.08 -12.47 -2.56
C ASP A 56 -14.84 -12.44 -1.65
N GLY A 57 -13.95 -13.42 -1.83
CA GLY A 57 -12.74 -13.57 -1.02
C GLY A 57 -11.58 -12.65 -1.42
N LEU A 58 -11.66 -11.94 -2.54
CA LEU A 58 -10.52 -11.23 -3.12
C LEU A 58 -9.99 -10.13 -2.18
N VAL A 59 -10.88 -9.28 -1.65
CA VAL A 59 -10.48 -8.17 -0.78
C VAL A 59 -9.94 -8.69 0.55
N ALA A 60 -10.51 -9.76 1.10
CA ALA A 60 -10.01 -10.38 2.32
C ALA A 60 -8.60 -10.95 2.11
N ALA A 61 -8.36 -11.62 0.97
CA ALA A 61 -7.03 -12.12 0.61
C ALA A 61 -6.02 -10.97 0.47
N TYR A 62 -6.40 -9.88 -0.21
CA TYR A 62 -5.57 -8.69 -0.32
C TYR A 62 -5.30 -8.02 1.03
N ALA A 63 -6.26 -8.01 1.95
CA ALA A 63 -6.10 -7.48 3.30
C ALA A 63 -5.05 -8.27 4.11
N VAL A 64 -5.02 -9.60 4.01
CA VAL A 64 -3.98 -10.41 4.66
C VAL A 64 -2.59 -10.07 4.11
N VAL A 65 -2.45 -9.95 2.78
CA VAL A 65 -1.18 -9.55 2.16
C VAL A 65 -0.79 -8.12 2.56
N ASN A 66 -1.74 -7.18 2.55
CA ASN A 66 -1.58 -5.80 3.02
C ASN A 66 -1.08 -5.73 4.48
N PHE A 67 -1.60 -6.60 5.36
CA PHE A 67 -1.14 -6.71 6.74
C PHE A 67 0.33 -7.12 6.81
N MET A 68 0.72 -8.17 6.07
CA MET A 68 2.10 -8.64 6.02
C MET A 68 3.05 -7.57 5.47
N GLU A 69 2.68 -6.90 4.38
CA GLU A 69 3.44 -5.79 3.81
C GLU A 69 3.60 -4.64 4.82
N SER A 70 2.54 -4.33 5.57
CA SER A 70 2.58 -3.26 6.58
C SER A 70 3.55 -3.59 7.71
N VAL A 71 3.58 -4.85 8.17
CA VAL A 71 4.57 -5.31 9.17
C VAL A 71 6.00 -5.15 8.64
N LEU A 72 6.25 -5.51 7.38
CA LEU A 72 7.57 -5.37 6.75
C LEU A 72 7.98 -3.90 6.60
N TYR A 73 7.07 -3.02 6.18
CA TYR A 73 7.34 -1.58 6.12
C TYR A 73 7.56 -0.96 7.50
N ILE A 74 6.81 -1.35 8.53
CA ILE A 74 7.05 -0.91 9.90
C ILE A 74 8.43 -1.36 10.38
N TRP A 75 8.83 -2.60 10.09
CA TRP A 75 10.17 -3.09 10.41
C TRP A 75 11.26 -2.28 9.71
N CYS A 76 11.12 -2.00 8.40
CA CYS A 76 12.03 -1.14 7.65
C CYS A 76 12.09 0.27 8.25
N ALA A 77 10.93 0.88 8.52
CA ALA A 77 10.80 2.20 9.14
C ALA A 77 11.53 2.26 10.48
N TRP A 78 11.33 1.27 11.35
CA TRP A 78 12.06 1.16 12.62
C TRP A 78 13.57 1.11 12.36
N LYS A 79 14.04 0.18 11.53
CA LYS A 79 15.49 0.06 11.25
C LYS A 79 16.09 1.35 10.69
N ILE A 80 15.36 2.06 9.84
CA ILE A 80 15.76 3.38 9.35
C ILE A 80 15.84 4.38 10.50
N LEU A 81 14.89 4.44 11.42
CA LEU A 81 14.95 5.40 12.54
C LEU A 81 16.11 5.14 13.51
N TRP A 82 16.40 3.87 13.78
CA TRP A 82 17.36 3.48 14.82
C TRP A 82 18.80 3.36 14.34
N GLU A 83 19.00 2.90 13.10
CA GLU A 83 20.33 2.55 12.57
C GLU A 83 20.83 3.54 11.53
N SER A 84 19.99 4.48 11.06
CA SER A 84 20.44 5.45 10.05
C SER A 84 21.45 6.43 10.61
N LYS A 85 22.52 6.64 9.87
CA LYS A 85 23.45 7.75 10.07
C LYS A 85 23.04 8.89 9.14
N VAL A 86 23.25 10.13 9.61
CA VAL A 86 23.09 11.32 8.76
C VAL A 86 24.29 11.38 7.82
N GLY A 87 24.02 11.34 6.50
CA GLY A 87 25.06 11.48 5.49
C GLY A 87 25.64 12.89 5.47
N GLN A 88 26.91 13.01 5.09
CA GLN A 88 27.58 14.31 4.87
C GLN A 88 27.17 15.00 3.55
N GLY A 89 26.14 14.48 2.85
CA GLY A 89 25.64 14.98 1.57
C GLY A 89 24.91 16.32 1.65
N ARG A 90 24.38 16.78 0.50
CA ARG A 90 23.69 18.08 0.34
C ARG A 90 22.55 18.22 1.37
N GLN A 91 22.70 19.15 2.32
CA GLN A 91 21.62 19.56 3.21
C GLN A 91 20.53 20.25 2.38
N GLY A 92 19.45 19.54 2.06
CA GLY A 92 18.21 20.16 1.61
C GLY A 92 17.50 20.79 2.81
N LEU A 93 16.87 21.94 2.62
CA LEU A 93 16.17 22.73 3.66
C LEU A 93 15.12 21.92 4.46
N TRP A 94 14.68 20.77 3.94
CA TRP A 94 13.62 19.93 4.50
C TRP A 94 14.00 18.45 4.68
N PHE A 95 15.13 17.99 4.12
CA PHE A 95 15.48 16.56 4.12
C PHE A 95 16.99 16.36 4.17
N GLN A 96 17.46 15.69 5.24
CA GLN A 96 18.82 15.16 5.33
C GLN A 96 18.87 13.77 4.71
N GLU A 97 19.88 13.53 3.85
CA GLU A 97 20.18 12.20 3.36
C GLU A 97 20.57 11.30 4.54
N ARG A 98 19.88 10.17 4.65
CA ARG A 98 20.11 9.15 5.68
C ARG A 98 20.46 7.85 5.00
N TYR A 99 21.42 7.14 5.56
CA TYR A 99 21.88 5.85 5.03
C TYR A 99 22.15 4.87 6.17
N ILE A 100 22.07 3.58 5.87
CA ILE A 100 22.37 2.50 6.81
C ILE A 100 23.52 1.69 6.22
N GLU A 101 24.60 1.55 6.97
CA GLU A 101 25.79 0.80 6.53
C GLU A 101 25.67 -0.70 6.79
N GLY A 102 26.44 -1.48 6.05
CA GLY A 102 26.66 -2.90 6.30
C GLY A 102 25.45 -3.80 6.03
N CYS A 103 25.47 -4.99 6.63
CA CYS A 103 24.51 -6.06 6.35
C CYS A 103 23.05 -5.67 6.68
N ILE A 104 22.85 -4.80 7.67
CA ILE A 104 21.52 -4.30 8.04
C ILE A 104 20.94 -3.43 6.92
N GLY A 105 21.75 -2.53 6.34
CA GLY A 105 21.33 -1.70 5.20
C GLY A 105 20.91 -2.55 4.00
N ASN A 106 21.70 -3.58 3.67
CA ASN A 106 21.38 -4.52 2.58
C ASN A 106 20.05 -5.26 2.82
N LYS A 107 19.80 -5.71 4.06
CA LYS A 107 18.52 -6.34 4.43
C LYS A 107 17.34 -5.38 4.28
N VAL A 108 17.49 -4.13 4.74
CA VAL A 108 16.44 -3.11 4.61
C VAL A 108 16.15 -2.82 3.14
N LEU A 109 17.17 -2.66 2.30
CA LEU A 109 17.00 -2.45 0.86
C LEU A 109 16.27 -3.61 0.20
N LEU A 110 16.64 -4.85 0.51
CA LEU A 110 16.00 -6.04 -0.04
C LEU A 110 14.53 -6.16 0.37
N VAL A 111 14.23 -5.95 1.65
CA VAL A 111 12.84 -6.00 2.16
C VAL A 111 12.00 -4.87 1.56
N MET A 112 12.56 -3.65 1.45
CA MET A 112 11.89 -2.53 0.78
C MET A 112 11.59 -2.85 -0.69
N PHE A 113 12.56 -3.40 -1.43
CA PHE A 113 12.39 -3.81 -2.82
C PHE A 113 11.23 -4.82 -2.95
N ALA A 114 11.30 -5.92 -2.21
CA ALA A 114 10.32 -7.00 -2.29
C ALA A 114 8.92 -6.52 -1.91
N THR A 115 8.80 -5.79 -0.78
CA THR A 115 7.51 -5.30 -0.29
C THR A 115 6.90 -4.29 -1.27
N SER A 116 7.70 -3.33 -1.78
CA SER A 116 7.22 -2.37 -2.78
C SER A 116 6.83 -3.01 -4.10
N LEU A 117 7.51 -4.09 -4.51
CA LEU A 117 7.16 -4.83 -5.71
C LEU A 117 5.80 -5.51 -5.53
N THR A 118 5.57 -6.18 -4.39
CA THR A 118 4.28 -6.82 -4.08
C THR A 118 3.14 -5.79 -4.07
N VAL A 119 3.31 -4.64 -3.43
CA VAL A 119 2.30 -3.55 -3.42
C VAL A 119 1.96 -3.10 -4.85
N CYS A 120 2.99 -2.85 -5.67
CA CYS A 120 2.82 -2.39 -7.05
C CYS A 120 2.06 -3.43 -7.89
N ILE A 121 2.51 -4.68 -7.87
CA ILE A 121 1.90 -5.77 -8.64
C ILE A 121 0.48 -6.04 -8.17
N LYS A 122 0.21 -6.06 -6.86
CA LYS A 122 -1.14 -6.25 -6.33
C LYS A 122 -2.09 -5.14 -6.76
N THR A 123 -1.64 -3.89 -6.76
CA THR A 123 -2.48 -2.76 -7.21
C THR A 123 -2.79 -2.86 -8.71
N ILE A 124 -1.82 -3.30 -9.51
CA ILE A 124 -2.03 -3.60 -10.93
C ILE A 124 -3.03 -4.76 -11.10
N LEU A 125 -2.87 -5.84 -10.34
CA LEU A 125 -3.78 -7.00 -10.38
C LEU A 125 -5.20 -6.61 -9.97
N TYR A 126 -5.36 -5.73 -9.00
CA TYR A 126 -6.66 -5.17 -8.61
C TYR A 126 -7.33 -4.43 -9.77
N ALA A 127 -6.58 -3.59 -10.50
CA ALA A 127 -7.11 -2.90 -11.67
C ALA A 127 -7.43 -3.86 -12.83
N LEU A 128 -6.56 -4.85 -13.07
CA LEU A 128 -6.76 -5.88 -14.10
C LEU A 128 -7.96 -6.77 -13.78
N ASN A 129 -8.22 -7.06 -12.51
CA ASN A 129 -9.39 -7.82 -12.09
C ASN A 129 -10.69 -7.13 -12.51
N GLU A 130 -10.78 -5.80 -12.35
CA GLU A 130 -11.93 -5.04 -12.84
C GLU A 130 -12.01 -5.05 -14.37
N ILE A 131 -10.90 -4.86 -15.07
CA ILE A 131 -10.89 -4.89 -16.55
C ILE A 131 -11.36 -6.24 -17.08
N PHE A 132 -10.87 -7.35 -16.53
CA PHE A 132 -11.19 -8.70 -16.99
C PHE A 132 -12.54 -9.22 -16.49
N SER A 133 -13.14 -8.58 -15.48
CA SER A 133 -14.51 -8.85 -15.03
C SER A 133 -15.54 -7.92 -15.68
N ASN A 134 -15.18 -7.19 -16.74
CA ASN A 134 -16.04 -6.20 -17.40
C ASN A 134 -16.57 -5.12 -16.43
N PHE A 135 -15.71 -4.65 -15.52
CA PHE A 135 -16.01 -3.65 -14.50
C PHE A 135 -17.19 -4.04 -13.60
N ALA A 136 -17.28 -5.31 -13.22
CA ALA A 136 -18.41 -5.85 -12.47
C ALA A 136 -18.67 -5.13 -11.13
N ASN A 137 -17.63 -4.58 -10.48
CA ASN A 137 -17.78 -3.97 -9.16
C ASN A 137 -17.81 -2.44 -9.18
N VAL A 138 -17.35 -1.82 -10.27
CA VAL A 138 -17.21 -0.36 -10.37
C VAL A 138 -17.94 0.27 -11.56
N GLY A 139 -18.42 -0.54 -12.50
CA GLY A 139 -19.01 -0.09 -13.77
C GLY A 139 -20.37 0.59 -13.65
N HIS A 140 -21.03 0.52 -12.49
CA HIS A 140 -22.29 1.23 -12.20
C HIS A 140 -22.10 2.72 -11.90
N ASN A 141 -20.87 3.19 -11.75
CA ASN A 141 -20.58 4.58 -11.38
C ASN A 141 -20.49 5.51 -12.61
N SER A 142 -20.80 6.79 -12.40
CA SER A 142 -20.44 7.82 -13.37
C SER A 142 -18.92 7.96 -13.49
N TRP A 143 -18.43 8.35 -14.67
CA TRP A 143 -17.00 8.55 -14.92
C TRP A 143 -16.32 9.50 -13.93
N VAL A 144 -17.01 10.54 -13.48
CA VAL A 144 -16.50 11.49 -12.48
C VAL A 144 -16.30 10.80 -11.13
N LYS A 145 -17.32 10.08 -10.65
CA LYS A 145 -17.26 9.38 -9.35
C LYS A 145 -16.20 8.28 -9.37
N LEU A 146 -16.16 7.50 -10.45
CA LEU A 146 -15.16 6.46 -10.67
C LEU A 146 -13.74 7.03 -10.66
N THR A 147 -13.51 8.12 -11.39
CA THR A 147 -12.17 8.73 -11.45
C THR A 147 -11.74 9.29 -10.11
N ALA A 148 -12.61 10.04 -9.43
CA ALA A 148 -12.28 10.70 -8.18
C ALA A 148 -12.07 9.74 -7.01
N VAL A 149 -12.88 8.69 -6.91
CA VAL A 149 -12.92 7.81 -5.73
C VAL A 149 -12.14 6.51 -5.95
N TRP A 150 -12.03 6.02 -7.17
CA TRP A 150 -11.38 4.75 -7.47
C TRP A 150 -10.06 4.91 -8.22
N ILE A 151 -10.02 5.65 -9.33
CA ILE A 151 -8.79 5.76 -10.16
C ILE A 151 -7.72 6.59 -9.43
N LEU A 152 -8.02 7.85 -9.11
CA LEU A 152 -7.03 8.79 -8.56
C LEU A 152 -6.39 8.29 -7.25
N PRO A 153 -7.14 7.72 -6.28
CA PRO A 153 -6.55 7.24 -5.04
C PRO A 153 -5.62 6.03 -5.22
N ASN A 154 -5.81 5.21 -6.28
CA ASN A 154 -4.99 4.04 -6.56
C ASN A 154 -3.65 4.38 -7.24
N ILE A 155 -3.55 5.50 -7.99
CA ILE A 155 -2.34 5.89 -8.73
C ILE A 155 -1.08 5.97 -7.83
N PRO A 156 -1.11 6.61 -6.64
CA PRO A 156 0.06 6.66 -5.75
C PRO A 156 0.61 5.29 -5.35
N TRP A 157 -0.27 4.29 -5.18
CA TRP A 157 0.09 2.91 -4.81
C TRP A 157 0.81 2.15 -5.94
N ILE A 158 0.82 2.69 -7.16
CA ILE A 158 1.63 2.18 -8.27
C ILE A 158 2.92 2.99 -8.39
N LEU A 159 2.80 4.32 -8.49
CA LEU A 159 3.94 5.19 -8.81
C LEU A 159 4.98 5.25 -7.69
N VAL A 160 4.55 5.36 -6.43
CA VAL A 160 5.48 5.51 -5.30
C VAL A 160 6.21 4.19 -5.01
N PRO A 161 5.52 3.03 -4.89
CA PRO A 161 6.20 1.75 -4.75
C PRO A 161 7.07 1.41 -5.97
N GLY A 162 6.62 1.71 -7.20
CA GLY A 162 7.42 1.52 -8.42
C GLY A 162 8.74 2.30 -8.38
N ARG A 163 8.73 3.55 -7.88
CA ARG A 163 9.96 4.32 -7.66
C ARG A 163 10.86 3.69 -6.59
N ILE A 164 10.28 3.17 -5.50
CA ILE A 164 11.05 2.49 -4.45
C ILE A 164 11.72 1.24 -5.02
N VAL A 165 10.99 0.40 -5.78
CA VAL A 165 11.53 -0.77 -6.48
C VAL A 165 12.72 -0.38 -7.36
N TYR A 166 12.57 0.65 -8.20
CA TYR A 166 13.65 1.12 -9.06
C TYR A 166 14.89 1.57 -8.27
N SER A 167 14.69 2.41 -7.25
CA SER A 167 15.80 2.97 -6.47
C SER A 167 16.52 1.92 -5.61
N SER A 168 15.78 1.02 -4.97
CA SER A 168 16.33 -0.07 -4.16
C SER A 168 17.00 -1.12 -5.05
N GLY A 169 16.38 -1.48 -6.18
CA GLY A 169 16.96 -2.41 -7.15
C GLY A 169 18.30 -1.91 -7.70
N ARG A 170 18.41 -0.62 -8.05
CA ARG A 170 19.67 -0.02 -8.47
C ARG A 170 20.74 -0.14 -7.38
N GLN A 171 20.43 0.23 -6.14
CA GLN A 171 21.39 0.15 -5.02
C GLN A 171 21.82 -1.30 -4.73
N ILE A 172 20.92 -2.27 -4.87
CA ILE A 172 21.25 -3.70 -4.72
C ILE A 172 22.25 -4.13 -5.81
N ILE A 173 22.02 -3.76 -7.06
CA ILE A 173 22.92 -4.07 -8.18
C ILE A 173 24.28 -3.41 -7.98
N ASP A 174 24.30 -2.11 -7.68
CA ASP A 174 25.54 -1.35 -7.47
C ASP A 174 26.38 -1.98 -6.33
N GLY A 175 25.72 -2.43 -5.25
CA GLY A 175 26.38 -3.12 -4.14
C GLY A 175 26.98 -4.48 -4.51
N MET A 176 26.44 -5.19 -5.51
CA MET A 176 26.99 -6.47 -6.01
C MET A 176 28.11 -6.28 -7.04
N CYS A 177 28.14 -5.14 -7.73
CA CYS A 177 29.18 -4.84 -8.73
C CYS A 177 30.50 -4.33 -8.12
N ILE A 178 30.50 -3.91 -6.85
CA ILE A 178 31.66 -3.33 -6.15
C ILE A 178 32.37 -4.38 -5.25
N SER A 179 31.78 -5.56 -5.08
CA SER A 179 32.36 -6.72 -4.37
C SER A 179 33.16 -7.63 -5.29
#